data_AF-Q570J8-F1
#
_entry.id   AF-Q570J8-F1
#
_cell.length_a   1.000
_cell.length_b   1.000
_cell.length_c   1.000
_cell.angle_alpha   90.00
_cell.angle_beta   90.00
_cell.angle_gamma   90.00
#
_symmetry.space_group_name_H-M   'P 1'
#
loop_
_entity.id
_entity.type
_entity.pdbx_description
1 polymer ?
#
loop_
_entity_poly.entity_id
_entity_poly.type
_entity_poly.pdbx_seq_one_letter_code
_entity_poly.pdbx_strand_id
1 'polypeptide(L)' 'KRLAQVVSDPSLTKSGVYWSWNNASASFENQLSEEASDVEKARKVWEISEKLVGLA' A
#
# COMPACT_ATOMS: atom_id res chain seq x y z
N LYS A 1 -2.02 -14.57 -10.32
CA LYS A 1 -2.51 -13.63 -11.37
C LYS A 1 -2.71 -12.20 -10.85
N ARG A 2 -3.30 -11.98 -9.67
CA ARG A 2 -3.54 -10.62 -9.10
C ARG A 2 -2.28 -9.75 -8.97
N LEU A 3 -1.18 -10.30 -8.44
CA LEU A 3 0.09 -9.56 -8.35
C LEU A 3 0.58 -9.09 -9.74
N ALA A 4 0.59 -9.98 -10.74
CA ALA A 4 0.96 -9.62 -12.10
C ALA A 4 0.08 -8.50 -12.65
N GLN A 5 -1.23 -8.53 -12.38
CA GLN A 5 -2.15 -7.46 -12.77
C GLN A 5 -1.73 -6.11 -12.16
N VAL A 6 -1.46 -6.03 -10.86
CA VAL A 6 -1.01 -4.76 -10.22
C VAL A 6 0.28 -4.23 -10.86
N VAL A 7 1.18 -5.12 -11.26
CA VAL A 7 2.47 -4.73 -11.83
C VAL A 7 2.35 -4.28 -13.30
N SER A 8 1.48 -4.90 -14.09
CA SER A 8 1.48 -4.73 -15.56
C SER A 8 0.22 -4.10 -16.15
N ASP A 9 -0.91 -4.07 -15.43
CA ASP A 9 -2.17 -3.55 -15.94
C ASP A 9 -2.18 -2.01 -15.91
N PRO A 10 -2.30 -1.32 -17.06
CA PRO A 10 -2.30 0.15 -17.11
C PRO A 10 -3.41 0.81 -16.27
N SER A 11 -4.49 0.07 -15.97
CA SER A 11 -5.58 0.56 -15.12
C SER A 11 -5.24 0.60 -13.63
N LEU A 12 -4.16 -0.06 -13.19
CA LEU A 12 -3.75 -0.16 -11.78
C LEU A 12 -2.47 0.63 -11.46
N THR A 13 -2.20 1.69 -12.21
CA THR A 13 -0.95 2.47 -12.14
C THR A 13 -0.95 3.61 -11.11
N LYS A 14 -2.07 3.84 -10.41
CA LYS A 14 -2.20 4.89 -9.41
C LYS A 14 -1.32 4.60 -8.20
N SER A 15 -0.51 5.59 -7.79
CA SER A 15 0.33 5.50 -6.58
C SER A 15 -0.48 5.79 -5.31
N GLY A 16 -0.02 5.27 -4.16
CA GLY A 16 -0.59 5.55 -2.85
C GLY A 16 -1.95 4.87 -2.57
N VAL A 17 -2.32 3.85 -3.33
CA VAL A 17 -3.61 3.14 -3.18
C VAL A 17 -3.43 1.69 -2.76
N TYR A 18 -4.42 1.18 -2.03
CA TYR A 18 -4.49 -0.22 -1.63
C TYR A 18 -5.46 -0.96 -2.55
N TRP A 19 -4.93 -1.67 -3.54
CA TRP A 19 -5.74 -2.48 -4.45
C TRP A 19 -6.30 -3.72 -3.75
N SER A 20 -7.61 -3.95 -3.87
CA SER A 20 -8.30 -5.12 -3.34
C SER A 20 -9.22 -5.76 -4.37
N TRP A 21 -9.65 -7.00 -4.10
CA TRP A 21 -10.58 -7.78 -4.92
C TRP A 21 -11.64 -8.39 -4.03
N ASN A 22 -12.86 -8.50 -4.54
CA ASN A 22 -13.92 -9.30 -3.94
C ASN A 22 -14.42 -10.34 -4.97
N ASN A 23 -15.39 -11.18 -4.57
CA ASN A 23 -15.91 -12.24 -5.44
C ASN A 23 -16.87 -11.75 -6.54
N ALA A 24 -17.29 -10.48 -6.49
CA ALA A 24 -18.34 -9.92 -7.34
C ALA A 24 -17.85 -8.86 -8.34
N SER A 25 -16.65 -8.30 -8.16
CA SER A 25 -16.13 -7.21 -8.97
C SER A 25 -14.67 -7.40 -9.39
N ALA A 26 -14.25 -6.61 -10.36
CA ALA A 26 -12.83 -6.37 -10.64
C ALA A 26 -12.14 -5.70 -9.43
N SER A 27 -10.84 -5.42 -9.56
CA SER A 27 -10.06 -4.70 -8.55
C SER A 27 -10.67 -3.32 -8.23
N PHE A 28 -10.52 -2.89 -6.98
CA PHE A 28 -10.98 -1.58 -6.51
C PHE A 28 -9.97 -0.97 -5.52
N GLU A 29 -10.02 0.36 -5.36
CA GLU A 29 -9.27 1.08 -4.34
C GLU A 29 -9.93 0.87 -2.97
N ASN A 30 -9.21 0.25 -2.04
CA ASN A 30 -9.74 -0.06 -0.71
C ASN A 30 -9.60 1.12 0.26
N GLN A 31 -10.57 1.29 1.14
CA GLN A 31 -10.48 2.24 2.24
C GLN A 31 -9.52 1.70 3.31
N LEU A 32 -8.55 2.51 3.70
CA LEU A 32 -7.61 2.19 4.77
C LEU A 32 -8.26 2.38 6.15
N SER A 33 -7.77 1.64 7.14
CA SER A 33 -8.09 1.92 8.54
C SER A 33 -7.45 3.22 9.01
N GLU A 34 -7.93 3.78 10.12
CA GLU A 34 -7.32 4.97 10.74
C GLU A 34 -5.84 4.74 11.04
N GLU A 35 -5.51 3.58 11.61
CA GLU A 35 -4.13 3.20 11.94
C GLU A 35 -3.22 3.18 10.71
N ALA A 36 -3.67 2.58 9.61
CA ALA A 36 -2.88 2.49 8.38
C ALA A 36 -2.81 3.82 7.61
N SER A 37 -3.67 4.78 7.96
CA SER A 37 -3.73 6.11 7.35
C SER A 37 -3.01 7.18 8.18
N ASP A 38 -2.46 6.83 9.36
CA ASP A 38 -1.75 7.77 10.23
C ASP A 38 -0.35 8.08 9.68
N VAL A 39 -0.22 9.27 9.09
CA VAL A 39 1.03 9.75 8.45
C VAL A 39 2.13 9.98 9.47
N GLU A 40 1.81 10.47 10.67
CA GLU A 40 2.83 10.72 11.71
C GLU A 40 3.40 9.42 12.25
N LYS A 41 2.54 8.41 12.39
CA LYS A 41 2.98 7.07 12.77
C LYS A 41 3.81 6.42 11.68
N ALA A 42 3.41 6.52 10.41
CA ALA A 42 4.18 6.01 9.28
C ALA A 42 5.60 6.62 9.23
N ARG A 43 5.72 7.94 9.45
CA ARG A 43 7.02 8.62 9.53
C ARG A 43 7.89 8.09 10.67
N LYS A 44 7.33 7.90 11.87
CA LYS A 44 8.07 7.33 13.02
C LYS A 44 8.53 5.90 12.75
N VAL A 45 7.68 5.08 12.13
CA VAL A 45 8.02 3.70 11.75
C VAL A 45 9.19 3.69 10.78
N TRP A 46 9.19 4.58 9.79
CA TRP A 46 10.31 4.74 8.86
C TRP A 46 11.61 5.08 9.59
N GLU A 47 11.63 6.17 10.37
CA GLU A 47 12.82 6.67 11.08
C GLU A 47 13.42 5.66 12.05
N ILE A 48 12.58 4.90 12.75
CA ILE A 48 13.02 3.85 13.68
C ILE A 48 13.56 2.66 12.89
N SER A 49 12.87 2.24 11.82
CA SER A 49 13.26 1.07 11.03
C SER A 49 14.59 1.29 10.32
N GLU A 50 14.83 2.47 9.74
CA GLU A 50 16.11 2.81 9.10
C GLU A 50 17.30 2.64 10.05
N LYS A 51 17.16 3.11 11.30
CA LYS A 51 18.19 2.94 12.34
C LYS A 51 18.40 1.47 12.70
N LEU A 52 17.32 0.71 12.81
CA LEU A 52 17.38 -0.71 13.16
C LEU A 52 18.09 -1.55 12.08
N VAL A 53 17.99 -1.17 10.82
CA VAL A 53 18.68 -1.85 9.71
C VAL A 53 20.03 -1.22 9.35
N GLY A 54 20.50 -0.23 10.11
CA GLY A 54 21.81 0.40 9.92
C GLY A 54 21.93 1.27 8.66
N LEU A 55 20.80 1.77 8.16
CA LEU A 55 20.78 2.74 7.05
C LEU A 55 20.89 4.20 7.54
N ALA A 56 20.75 4.42 8.85
CA ALA A 56 20.83 5.71 9.53
C ALA A 56 21.56 5.60 10.88
#